data_AF-A0A5D4NKS1-F1
#
_entry.id   AF-A0A5D4NKS1-F1
#
_cell.length_a   1.000
_cell.length_b   1.000
_cell.length_c   1.000
_cell.angle_alpha   90.00
_cell.angle_beta   90.00
_cell.angle_gamma   90.00
#
_symmetry.space_group_name_H-M   'P 1'
#
loop_
_entity.id
_entity.type
_entity.pdbx_description
1 polymer ?
#
loop_
_entity_poly.entity_id
_entity_poly.type
_entity_poly.pdbx_seq_one_letter_code
_entity_poly.pdbx_strand_id
1 'polypeptide(L)'
;MGASDVIPGVSGGTIAVMLGFYDRLIAAINGIFSKEWKTHLRFLVPLGIGVVTAILLLARVIEWLFEHYPAPTQFLFMGLIIGVIPYLAKKSEMKYNFKPAHYVLLVIGAIIVASMVFFKSEETAVIQEITAGTYIMLFFSGFIASAAMILPGISGSFILLIIGVYSTVISGISNFQLDIIFVVGLGILFGIVVMSKVIKFFLEKYSSATYALIIGLVIGSIVVIYPGVPESTGLIIASVITFLLGLFFARVLGRIEYS
;
A
#
# COMPACT_ATOMS: atom_id res chain seq x y z
N MET A 1 8.51 0.14 0.71
CA MET A 1 7.64 -0.88 1.32
C MET A 1 7.46 -0.61 2.80
N GLY A 2 8.49 -0.80 3.64
CA GLY A 2 8.31 -0.59 5.08
C GLY A 2 7.95 0.83 5.51
N ALA A 3 8.71 1.84 5.08
CA ALA A 3 8.43 3.23 5.42
C ALA A 3 7.12 3.79 4.81
N SER A 4 6.62 3.18 3.72
CA SER A 4 5.37 3.61 3.09
C SER A 4 4.14 3.17 3.87
N ASP A 5 4.11 1.94 4.40
CA ASP A 5 2.91 1.40 5.09
C ASP A 5 2.60 2.09 6.42
N VAL A 6 3.57 2.83 6.99
CA VAL A 6 3.38 3.67 8.17
C VAL A 6 2.52 4.89 7.85
N ILE A 7 2.52 5.36 6.60
CA ILE A 7 1.81 6.57 6.20
C ILE A 7 0.47 6.21 5.54
N PRO A 8 -0.64 6.76 6.04
CA PRO A 8 -1.94 6.60 5.38
C PRO A 8 -1.90 7.10 3.93
N GLY A 9 -2.25 6.23 2.99
CA GLY A 9 -2.36 6.53 1.55
C GLY A 9 -1.24 5.97 0.67
N VAL A 10 -0.08 5.60 1.22
CA VAL A 10 1.02 4.97 0.44
C VAL A 10 1.19 3.51 0.86
N SER A 11 0.84 2.54 0.00
CA SER A 11 0.98 1.10 0.36
C SER A 11 2.28 0.47 -0.16
N GLY A 12 2.78 -0.52 0.58
CA GLY A 12 3.88 -1.38 0.18
C GLY A 12 3.62 -2.08 -1.15
N GLY A 13 2.37 -2.48 -1.42
CA GLY A 13 1.92 -3.00 -2.71
C GLY A 13 2.12 -2.01 -3.86
N THR A 14 1.81 -0.72 -3.66
CA THR A 14 2.09 0.34 -4.66
C THR A 14 3.59 0.46 -4.94
N ILE A 15 4.42 0.41 -3.89
CA ILE A 15 5.88 0.42 -4.04
C ILE A 15 6.40 -0.85 -4.75
N ALA A 16 5.78 -2.01 -4.51
CA ALA A 16 6.11 -3.25 -5.21
C ALA A 16 5.89 -3.15 -6.71
N VAL A 17 4.79 -2.50 -7.10
CA VAL A 17 4.42 -2.27 -8.48
C VAL A 17 5.35 -1.25 -9.12
N MET A 18 5.70 -0.18 -8.39
CA MET A 18 6.69 0.81 -8.84
C MET A 18 8.06 0.20 -9.11
N LEU A 19 8.53 -0.61 -8.17
CA LEU A 19 9.79 -1.33 -8.27
C LEU A 19 9.63 -2.64 -9.05
N GLY A 20 8.50 -2.79 -9.76
CA GLY A 20 8.06 -3.87 -10.67
C GLY A 20 8.24 -5.33 -10.24
N PHE A 21 8.71 -5.60 -9.02
CA PHE A 21 8.84 -6.94 -8.47
C PHE A 21 7.53 -7.47 -7.87
N TYR A 22 6.40 -6.77 -8.07
CA TYR A 22 5.10 -7.14 -7.52
C TYR A 22 4.72 -8.61 -7.81
N ASP A 23 4.78 -9.06 -9.06
CA ASP A 23 4.41 -10.45 -9.40
C ASP A 23 5.35 -11.45 -8.74
N ARG A 24 6.64 -11.11 -8.65
CA ARG A 24 7.65 -11.93 -7.97
C ARG A 24 7.37 -12.01 -6.47
N LEU A 25 6.91 -10.92 -5.86
CA LEU A 25 6.47 -10.91 -4.47
C LEU A 25 5.25 -11.83 -4.27
N ILE A 26 4.21 -11.68 -5.08
CA ILE A 26 3.02 -12.54 -5.03
C ILE A 26 3.40 -14.02 -5.20
N ALA A 27 4.22 -14.33 -6.20
CA ALA A 27 4.69 -15.68 -6.47
C ALA A 27 5.53 -16.24 -5.31
N ALA A 28 6.41 -15.43 -4.71
CA ALA A 28 7.22 -15.84 -3.58
C ALA A 28 6.39 -16.13 -2.33
N ILE A 29 5.41 -15.29 -2.00
CA ILE A 29 4.51 -15.52 -0.86
C ILE A 29 3.70 -16.81 -1.07
N ASN A 30 3.12 -16.99 -2.26
CA ASN A 30 2.37 -18.20 -2.60
C ASN A 30 3.26 -19.46 -2.56
N GLY A 31 4.54 -19.31 -2.88
CA GLY A 31 5.52 -20.39 -2.93
C GLY A 31 6.10 -20.83 -1.58
N ILE A 32 5.79 -20.15 -0.47
CA ILE A 32 6.29 -20.52 0.87
C ILE A 32 5.87 -21.93 1.27
N PHE A 33 4.71 -22.40 0.80
CA PHE A 33 4.19 -23.74 1.08
C PHE A 33 4.43 -24.74 -0.05
N SER A 34 5.23 -24.39 -1.05
CA SER A 34 5.57 -25.27 -2.17
C SER A 34 6.79 -26.15 -1.85
N LYS A 35 7.06 -27.14 -2.71
CA LYS A 35 8.30 -27.95 -2.63
C LYS A 35 9.56 -27.09 -2.78
N GLU A 36 9.45 -25.92 -3.39
CA GLU A 36 10.55 -24.97 -3.66
C GLU A 36 10.59 -23.81 -2.65
N TRP A 37 9.98 -23.95 -1.47
CA TRP A 37 9.89 -22.90 -0.45
C TRP A 37 11.23 -22.21 -0.12
N LYS A 38 12.36 -22.95 -0.16
CA LYS A 38 13.71 -22.40 0.04
C LYS A 38 14.08 -21.34 -0.99
N THR A 39 13.69 -21.53 -2.25
CA THR A 39 13.94 -20.57 -3.34
C THR A 39 13.15 -19.28 -3.11
N HIS A 40 11.90 -19.39 -2.68
CA HIS A 40 11.07 -18.23 -2.36
C HIS A 40 11.56 -17.50 -1.11
N LEU A 41 12.02 -18.21 -0.07
CA LEU A 41 12.63 -17.58 1.11
C LEU A 41 13.93 -16.85 0.80
N ARG A 42 14.73 -17.31 -0.17
CA ARG A 42 15.93 -16.56 -0.63
C ARG A 42 15.58 -15.19 -1.22
N PHE A 43 14.34 -14.98 -1.65
CA PHE A 43 13.84 -13.66 -2.03
C PHE A 43 13.17 -12.94 -0.85
N LEU A 44 12.31 -13.62 -0.10
CA LEU A 44 11.51 -13.01 0.96
C LEU A 44 12.34 -12.58 2.17
N VAL A 45 13.38 -13.33 2.56
CA VAL A 45 14.19 -13.00 3.73
C VAL A 45 15.00 -11.71 3.50
N PRO A 46 15.77 -11.55 2.41
CA PRO A 46 16.43 -10.27 2.12
C PRO A 46 15.46 -9.11 1.98
N LEU A 47 14.31 -9.33 1.32
CA LEU A 47 13.26 -8.31 1.20
C LEU A 47 12.73 -7.90 2.58
N GLY A 48 12.42 -8.86 3.45
CA GLY A 48 11.95 -8.64 4.81
C GLY A 48 12.97 -7.88 5.66
N ILE A 49 14.25 -8.27 5.59
CA ILE A 49 15.34 -7.54 6.25
C ILE A 49 15.42 -6.10 5.72
N GLY A 50 15.33 -5.91 4.40
CA GLY A 50 15.32 -4.58 3.79
C GLY A 50 14.12 -3.73 4.23
N VAL A 51 12.93 -4.33 4.32
CA VAL A 51 11.71 -3.67 4.82
C VAL A 51 11.88 -3.24 6.27
N VAL A 52 12.32 -4.13 7.16
CA VAL A 52 12.55 -3.82 8.59
C VAL A 52 13.63 -2.75 8.72
N THR A 53 14.75 -2.89 8.01
CA THR A 53 15.84 -1.91 8.03
C THR A 53 15.37 -0.54 7.53
N ALA A 54 14.57 -0.50 6.46
CA ALA A 54 13.98 0.74 5.95
C ALA A 54 13.00 1.37 6.95
N ILE A 55 12.20 0.58 7.67
CA ILE A 55 11.36 1.11 8.75
C ILE A 55 12.24 1.74 9.83
N LEU A 56 13.26 1.02 10.32
CA LEU A 56 14.09 1.53 11.42
C LEU A 56 14.91 2.77 11.04
N LEU A 57 15.44 2.84 9.81
CA LEU A 57 16.31 3.93 9.36
C LEU A 57 15.56 5.10 8.73
N LEU A 58 14.58 4.81 7.86
CA LEU A 58 13.90 5.83 7.06
C LEU A 58 12.57 6.27 7.66
N ALA A 59 11.91 5.51 8.54
CA ALA A 59 10.62 5.93 9.08
C ALA A 59 10.73 7.28 9.80
N ARG A 60 11.79 7.49 10.60
CA ARG A 60 12.02 8.78 11.29
C ARG A 60 12.23 9.94 10.33
N VAL A 61 12.95 9.71 9.23
CA VAL A 61 13.20 10.75 8.21
C VAL A 61 11.91 11.11 7.49
N ILE A 62 11.15 10.08 7.11
CA ILE A 62 9.89 10.23 6.41
C ILE A 62 8.83 10.90 7.31
N GLU A 63 8.75 10.52 8.58
CA GLU A 63 7.92 11.16 9.60
C GLU A 63 8.28 12.64 9.76
N TRP A 64 9.58 12.95 9.92
CA TRP A 64 10.06 14.33 10.00
C TRP A 64 9.70 15.15 8.74
N LEU A 65 9.81 14.54 7.55
CA LEU A 65 9.43 15.17 6.28
C LEU A 65 7.92 15.42 6.19
N PHE A 66 7.07 14.52 6.69
CA PHE A 66 5.63 14.73 6.74
C PHE A 66 5.23 15.80 7.77
N GLU A 67 5.96 15.92 8.88
CA GLU A 67 5.72 16.93 9.90
C GLU A 67 6.18 18.34 9.43
N HIS A 68 7.36 18.45 8.82
CA HIS A 68 7.97 19.75 8.47
C HIS A 68 7.71 20.18 7.01
N TYR A 69 7.56 19.23 6.08
CA TYR A 69 7.36 19.48 4.65
C TYR A 69 6.26 18.59 4.06
N PRO A 70 5.02 18.60 4.60
CA PRO A 70 3.95 17.71 4.18
C PRO A 70 3.66 17.79 2.68
N ALA A 71 3.46 19.01 2.17
CA ALA A 71 3.10 19.20 0.77
C ALA A 71 4.19 18.69 -0.19
N PRO A 72 5.47 19.13 -0.12
CA PRO A 72 6.51 18.59 -0.99
C PRO A 72 6.66 17.06 -0.92
N THR A 73 6.50 16.49 0.28
CA THR A 73 6.56 15.03 0.48
C THR A 73 5.39 14.32 -0.18
N GLN A 74 4.16 14.82 -0.03
CA GLN A 74 2.97 14.25 -0.69
C GLN A 74 3.03 14.39 -2.20
N PHE A 75 3.52 15.52 -2.73
CA PHE A 75 3.75 15.71 -4.16
C PHE A 75 4.81 14.76 -4.72
N LEU A 76 5.88 14.44 -3.97
CA LEU A 76 6.83 13.38 -4.34
C LEU A 76 6.11 12.04 -4.57
N PHE A 77 5.29 11.62 -3.60
CA PHE A 77 4.54 10.36 -3.68
C PHE A 77 3.49 10.38 -4.80
N MET A 78 2.80 11.51 -5.03
CA MET A 78 1.91 11.67 -6.19
C MET A 78 2.65 11.48 -7.50
N GLY A 79 3.83 12.07 -7.67
CA GLY A 79 4.66 11.90 -8.86
C GLY A 79 5.06 10.43 -9.06
N LEU A 80 5.45 9.75 -7.98
CA LEU A 80 5.76 8.32 -7.99
C LEU A 80 4.56 7.45 -8.42
N ILE A 81 3.38 7.73 -7.86
CA ILE A 81 2.12 7.00 -8.15
C ILE A 81 1.70 7.21 -9.60
N ILE A 82 1.66 8.46 -10.07
CA ILE A 82 1.29 8.80 -11.45
C ILE A 82 2.27 8.16 -12.43
N GLY A 83 3.57 8.15 -12.11
CA GLY A 83 4.60 7.55 -12.95
C GLY A 83 4.40 6.06 -13.21
N VAL A 84 3.67 5.34 -12.34
CA VAL A 84 3.39 3.91 -12.47
C VAL A 84 2.16 3.59 -13.31
N ILE A 85 1.19 4.51 -13.42
CA ILE A 85 -0.05 4.26 -14.17
C ILE A 85 0.23 3.82 -15.62
N PRO A 86 1.13 4.47 -16.39
CA PRO A 86 1.46 4.02 -17.75
C PRO A 86 2.04 2.60 -17.80
N TYR A 87 2.83 2.23 -16.79
CA TYR A 87 3.41 0.89 -16.69
C TYR A 87 2.31 -0.16 -16.42
N LEU A 88 1.42 0.09 -15.47
CA LEU A 88 0.27 -0.79 -15.21
C LEU A 88 -0.63 -0.94 -16.44
N ALA A 89 -0.93 0.16 -17.13
CA ALA A 89 -1.74 0.15 -18.35
C ALA A 89 -1.06 -0.62 -19.49
N LYS A 90 0.27 -0.53 -19.63
CA LYS A 90 1.03 -1.33 -20.61
C LYS A 90 1.02 -2.81 -20.23
N LYS A 91 1.27 -3.13 -18.96
CA LYS A 91 1.34 -4.52 -18.45
C LYS A 91 0.01 -5.24 -18.56
N SER A 92 -1.09 -4.53 -18.32
CA SER A 92 -2.43 -5.09 -18.49
C SER A 92 -2.87 -5.15 -19.95
N GLU A 93 -2.02 -4.74 -20.90
CA GLU A 93 -2.33 -4.57 -22.32
C GLU A 93 -3.65 -3.80 -22.52
N MET A 94 -3.84 -2.74 -21.73
CA MET A 94 -5.10 -2.02 -21.60
C MET A 94 -5.70 -1.64 -22.95
N LYS A 95 -4.85 -1.22 -23.90
CA LYS A 95 -5.25 -0.83 -25.26
C LYS A 95 -5.94 -1.94 -26.06
N TYR A 96 -5.58 -3.20 -25.81
CA TYR A 96 -6.04 -4.35 -26.58
C TYR A 96 -7.09 -5.18 -25.84
N ASN A 97 -6.96 -5.29 -24.51
CA ASN A 97 -7.75 -6.22 -23.71
C ASN A 97 -8.89 -5.55 -22.92
N PHE A 98 -8.98 -4.21 -22.87
CA PHE A 98 -10.03 -3.55 -22.09
C PHE A 98 -11.34 -3.39 -22.85
N LYS A 99 -12.41 -3.92 -22.24
CA LYS A 99 -13.80 -3.74 -22.65
C LYS A 99 -14.43 -2.58 -21.85
N PRO A 100 -15.57 -2.01 -22.27
CA PRO A 100 -16.27 -0.96 -21.52
C PRO A 100 -16.51 -1.30 -20.04
N ALA A 101 -16.82 -2.57 -19.74
CA ALA A 101 -16.98 -3.05 -18.35
C ALA A 101 -15.71 -2.90 -17.49
N HIS A 102 -14.52 -2.97 -18.08
CA HIS A 102 -13.26 -2.78 -17.33
C HIS A 102 -13.06 -1.31 -16.96
N TYR A 103 -13.46 -0.36 -17.81
CA TYR A 103 -13.43 1.06 -17.45
C TYR A 103 -14.39 1.37 -16.30
N VAL A 104 -15.53 0.69 -16.23
CA VAL A 104 -16.44 0.78 -15.06
C VAL A 104 -15.74 0.27 -13.79
N LEU A 105 -15.05 -0.87 -13.85
CA LEU A 105 -14.28 -1.39 -12.71
C LEU A 105 -13.14 -0.46 -12.27
N LEU A 106 -12.47 0.19 -13.22
CA LEU A 106 -11.45 1.20 -12.94
C LEU A 106 -12.06 2.38 -12.18
N VAL A 107 -13.19 2.90 -12.66
CA VAL A 107 -13.91 4.00 -11.98
C VAL A 107 -14.36 3.57 -10.58
N ILE A 108 -14.88 2.35 -10.42
CA ILE A 108 -15.24 1.80 -9.12
C ILE A 108 -14.02 1.76 -8.20
N GLY A 109 -12.87 1.24 -8.65
CA GLY A 109 -11.63 1.24 -7.87
C GLY A 109 -11.19 2.65 -7.46
N ALA A 110 -11.26 3.60 -8.39
CA ALA A 110 -10.91 4.98 -8.12
C ALA A 110 -11.84 5.61 -7.07
N ILE A 111 -13.16 5.38 -7.17
CA ILE A 111 -14.13 5.88 -6.19
C ILE A 111 -13.92 5.23 -4.83
N ILE A 112 -13.67 3.92 -4.75
CA ILE A 112 -13.43 3.21 -3.49
C ILE A 112 -12.31 3.90 -2.71
N VAL A 113 -11.17 4.15 -3.36
CA VAL A 113 -10.02 4.79 -2.70
C VAL A 113 -10.21 6.29 -2.54
N ALA A 114 -10.76 7.00 -3.52
CA ALA A 114 -10.99 8.44 -3.38
C ALA A 114 -12.00 8.78 -2.27
N SER A 115 -12.99 7.91 -2.05
CA SER A 115 -13.99 8.08 -0.98
C SER A 115 -13.37 8.04 0.42
N MET A 116 -12.16 7.50 0.55
CA MET A 116 -11.41 7.42 1.80
C MET A 116 -11.14 8.79 2.43
N VAL A 117 -11.09 9.86 1.63
CA VAL A 117 -10.93 11.23 2.13
C VAL A 117 -12.04 11.63 3.10
N PHE A 118 -13.27 11.11 2.90
CA PHE A 118 -14.41 11.41 3.78
C PHE A 118 -14.36 10.69 5.12
N PHE A 119 -13.55 9.63 5.24
CA PHE A 119 -13.38 8.84 6.46
C PHE A 119 -12.16 9.25 7.29
N LYS A 120 -11.36 10.22 6.81
CA LYS A 120 -10.10 10.64 7.44
C LYS A 120 -10.29 11.41 8.76
N SER A 121 -11.53 11.63 9.20
CA SER A 121 -11.90 12.69 10.14
C SER A 121 -12.23 12.24 11.57
N GLU A 122 -12.25 10.95 11.87
CA GLU A 122 -12.56 10.48 13.23
C GLU A 122 -11.33 9.78 13.83
N GLU A 123 -10.65 10.46 14.75
CA GLU A 123 -9.72 9.80 15.67
C GLU A 123 -10.52 8.77 16.48
N THR A 124 -10.42 7.51 16.06
CA THR A 124 -11.06 6.40 16.77
C THR A 124 -10.46 6.29 18.16
N ALA A 125 -11.29 6.27 19.19
CA ALA A 125 -10.83 6.13 20.57
C ALA A 125 -10.10 4.79 20.74
N VAL A 126 -9.03 4.79 21.56
CA VAL A 126 -8.36 3.53 21.94
C VAL A 126 -9.34 2.68 22.74
N ILE A 127 -9.51 1.43 22.34
CA ILE A 127 -10.35 0.47 23.06
C ILE A 127 -9.66 0.15 24.39
N GLN A 128 -10.23 0.63 25.50
CA GLN A 128 -9.63 0.47 26.82
C GLN A 128 -9.93 -0.91 27.44
N GLU A 129 -11.10 -1.48 27.16
CA GLU A 129 -11.46 -2.82 27.62
C GLU A 129 -11.12 -3.88 26.57
N ILE A 130 -9.99 -4.55 26.77
CA ILE A 130 -9.57 -5.65 25.90
C ILE A 130 -10.24 -6.94 26.36
N THR A 131 -11.31 -7.30 25.66
CA THR A 131 -12.04 -8.57 25.86
C THR A 131 -11.58 -9.63 24.85
N ALA A 132 -12.02 -10.88 25.02
CA ALA A 132 -11.82 -11.91 24.01
C ALA A 132 -12.41 -11.51 22.63
N GLY A 133 -13.52 -10.78 22.62
CA GLY A 133 -14.12 -10.23 21.41
C GLY A 133 -13.21 -9.19 20.73
N THR A 134 -12.54 -8.34 21.52
CA THR A 134 -11.57 -7.35 21.02
C THR A 134 -10.40 -8.05 20.32
N TYR A 135 -9.84 -9.12 20.89
CA TYR A 135 -8.76 -9.87 20.23
C TYR A 135 -9.19 -10.52 18.92
N ILE A 136 -10.40 -11.10 18.86
CA ILE A 136 -10.95 -11.66 17.63
C ILE A 136 -11.09 -10.58 16.56
N MET A 137 -11.62 -9.41 16.93
CA MET A 137 -11.74 -8.27 16.04
C MET A 137 -10.36 -7.79 15.55
N LEU A 138 -9.38 -7.66 16.44
CA LEU A 138 -8.01 -7.28 16.09
C LEU A 138 -7.34 -8.27 15.12
N PHE A 139 -7.52 -9.57 15.35
CA PHE A 139 -7.04 -10.61 14.45
C PHE A 139 -7.64 -10.46 13.05
N PHE A 140 -8.98 -10.38 12.94
CA PHE A 140 -9.65 -10.24 11.64
C PHE A 140 -9.39 -8.89 10.98
N SER A 141 -9.17 -7.83 11.76
CA SER A 141 -8.76 -6.53 11.25
C SER A 141 -7.38 -6.60 10.61
N GLY A 142 -6.40 -7.24 11.28
CA GLY A 142 -5.08 -7.53 10.71
C GLY A 142 -5.17 -8.41 9.46
N PHE A 143 -6.03 -9.43 9.47
CA PHE A 143 -6.29 -10.30 8.33
C PHE A 143 -6.83 -9.54 7.13
N ILE A 144 -7.83 -8.67 7.29
CA ILE A 144 -8.39 -7.87 6.19
C ILE A 144 -7.38 -6.80 5.74
N ALA A 145 -6.69 -6.14 6.68
CA ALA A 145 -5.66 -5.14 6.38
C ALA A 145 -4.50 -5.72 5.56
N SER A 146 -4.20 -7.01 5.72
CA SER A 146 -3.19 -7.69 4.89
C SER A 146 -3.50 -7.67 3.39
N ALA A 147 -4.79 -7.65 3.01
CA ALA A 147 -5.19 -7.54 1.61
C ALA A 147 -4.71 -6.21 1.01
N ALA A 148 -4.78 -5.13 1.78
CA ALA A 148 -4.29 -3.80 1.39
C ALA A 148 -2.75 -3.71 1.39
N MET A 149 -2.06 -4.47 2.24
CA MET A 149 -0.58 -4.54 2.18
C MET A 149 -0.09 -5.16 0.87
N ILE A 150 -0.88 -6.06 0.29
CA ILE A 150 -0.58 -6.70 -0.99
C ILE A 150 -1.14 -5.88 -2.15
N LEU A 151 -2.40 -5.47 -2.09
CA LEU A 151 -3.08 -4.80 -3.19
C LEU A 151 -2.57 -3.35 -3.35
N PRO A 152 -2.07 -2.96 -4.53
CA PRO A 152 -1.63 -1.59 -4.77
C PRO A 152 -2.79 -0.60 -4.66
N GLY A 153 -2.50 0.58 -4.11
CA GLY A 153 -3.43 1.72 -4.02
C GLY A 153 -4.25 1.80 -2.73
N ILE A 154 -4.26 0.78 -1.87
CA ILE A 154 -4.93 0.83 -0.55
C ILE A 154 -3.88 0.59 0.55
N SER A 155 -3.86 1.40 1.60
CA SER A 155 -2.96 1.17 2.74
C SER A 155 -3.60 0.30 3.83
N GLY A 156 -2.84 -0.62 4.42
CA GLY A 156 -3.30 -1.48 5.52
C GLY A 156 -3.70 -0.67 6.76
N SER A 157 -2.96 0.41 7.08
CA SER A 157 -3.29 1.33 8.17
C SER A 157 -4.64 2.01 7.95
N PHE A 158 -5.00 2.29 6.70
CA PHE A 158 -6.30 2.87 6.36
C PHE A 158 -7.46 1.89 6.55
N ILE A 159 -7.26 0.61 6.19
CA ILE A 159 -8.26 -0.44 6.49
C ILE A 159 -8.50 -0.56 8.00
N LEU A 160 -7.44 -0.50 8.81
CA LEU A 160 -7.57 -0.50 10.27
C LEU A 160 -8.31 0.74 10.79
N LEU A 161 -8.17 1.89 10.11
CA LEU A 161 -8.88 3.12 10.45
C LEU A 161 -10.38 2.99 10.16
N ILE A 162 -10.77 2.48 8.97
CA ILE A 162 -12.19 2.23 8.64
C ILE A 162 -12.83 1.27 9.64
N ILE A 163 -12.11 0.22 10.04
CA ILE A 163 -12.61 -0.76 11.02
C ILE A 163 -12.68 -0.15 12.44
N GLY A 164 -12.00 0.97 12.69
CA GLY A 164 -12.03 1.67 13.97
C GLY A 164 -11.03 1.15 15.00
N VAL A 165 -10.04 0.36 14.58
CA VAL A 165 -9.05 -0.24 15.48
C VAL A 165 -7.66 0.36 15.36
N TYR A 166 -7.44 1.28 14.42
CA TYR A 166 -6.13 1.88 14.14
C TYR A 166 -5.44 2.44 15.40
N SER A 167 -6.12 3.30 16.16
CA SER A 167 -5.55 3.90 17.38
C SER A 167 -5.21 2.85 18.43
N THR A 168 -6.00 1.77 18.53
CA THR A 168 -5.73 0.64 19.43
C THR A 168 -4.46 -0.10 19.02
N VAL A 169 -4.26 -0.35 17.71
CA VAL A 169 -3.05 -0.98 17.18
C VAL A 169 -1.82 -0.10 17.39
N ILE A 170 -1.90 1.19 17.08
CA ILE A 170 -0.78 2.14 17.26
C ILE A 170 -0.44 2.32 18.74
N SER A 171 -1.44 2.41 19.61
CA SER A 171 -1.23 2.44 21.07
C SER A 171 -0.54 1.16 21.56
N GLY A 172 -0.97 0.00 21.05
CA GLY A 172 -0.36 -1.28 21.39
C GLY A 172 1.11 -1.36 20.96
N ILE A 173 1.45 -0.87 19.77
CA ILE A 173 2.84 -0.78 19.28
C ILE A 173 3.66 0.18 20.15
N SER A 174 3.14 1.38 20.42
CA SER A 174 3.86 2.45 21.15
C SER A 174 4.14 2.07 22.60
N ASN A 175 3.20 1.35 23.23
CA ASN A 175 3.30 0.88 24.61
C ASN A 175 3.86 -0.55 24.74
N PHE A 176 4.36 -1.14 23.64
CA PHE A 176 4.89 -2.51 23.61
C PHE A 176 3.93 -3.57 24.19
N GLN A 177 2.62 -3.42 23.92
CA GLN A 177 1.60 -4.39 24.30
C GLN A 177 1.70 -5.62 23.39
N LEU A 178 2.49 -6.60 23.84
CA LEU A 178 2.87 -7.77 23.05
C LEU A 178 1.67 -8.64 22.64
N ASP A 179 0.62 -8.67 23.46
CA ASP A 179 -0.65 -9.33 23.16
C ASP A 179 -1.34 -8.75 21.92
N ILE A 180 -1.54 -7.43 21.85
CA ILE A 180 -2.12 -6.75 20.68
C ILE A 180 -1.24 -6.96 19.45
N ILE A 181 0.07 -6.70 19.60
CA ILE A 181 1.04 -6.83 18.50
C ILE A 181 1.02 -8.26 17.95
N PHE A 182 1.02 -9.27 18.83
CA PHE A 182 1.02 -10.67 18.45
C PHE A 182 -0.27 -11.07 17.73
N VAL A 183 -1.44 -10.68 18.27
CA VAL A 183 -2.75 -11.05 17.68
C VAL A 183 -2.96 -10.39 16.31
N VAL A 184 -2.67 -9.09 16.20
CA VAL A 184 -2.74 -8.36 14.93
C VAL A 184 -1.71 -8.92 13.94
N GLY A 185 -0.48 -9.17 14.41
CA GLY A 185 0.59 -9.76 13.62
C GLY A 185 0.24 -11.14 13.05
N LEU A 186 -0.35 -12.02 13.86
CA LEU A 186 -0.86 -13.31 13.38
C LEU A 186 -1.96 -13.14 12.34
N GLY A 187 -2.89 -12.20 12.55
CA GLY A 187 -3.92 -11.85 11.58
C GLY A 187 -3.32 -11.43 10.25
N ILE A 188 -2.33 -10.53 10.27
CA ILE A 188 -1.61 -10.07 9.09
C ILE A 188 -0.88 -11.23 8.40
N LEU A 189 -0.12 -12.05 9.13
CA LEU A 189 0.64 -13.15 8.55
C LEU A 189 -0.27 -14.18 7.86
N PHE A 190 -1.34 -14.59 8.53
CA PHE A 190 -2.31 -15.52 7.95
C PHE A 190 -3.04 -14.89 6.77
N GLY A 191 -3.42 -13.62 6.91
CA GLY A 191 -4.03 -12.82 5.86
C GLY A 191 -3.17 -12.71 4.62
N ILE A 192 -1.87 -12.42 4.75
CA ILE A 192 -0.93 -12.32 3.63
C ILE A 192 -0.93 -13.62 2.82
N VAL A 193 -0.89 -14.78 3.49
CA VAL A 193 -0.90 -16.09 2.85
C VAL A 193 -2.20 -16.35 2.10
N VAL A 194 -3.35 -16.04 2.70
CA VAL A 194 -4.66 -16.29 2.09
C VAL A 194 -4.93 -15.28 0.96
N MET A 195 -4.75 -13.99 1.23
CA MET A 195 -5.01 -12.91 0.29
C MET A 195 -4.07 -12.95 -0.91
N SER A 196 -2.80 -13.33 -0.74
CA SER A 196 -1.89 -13.52 -1.87
C SER A 196 -2.37 -14.62 -2.84
N LYS A 197 -3.01 -15.69 -2.34
CA LYS A 197 -3.64 -16.73 -3.18
C LYS A 197 -4.85 -16.19 -3.92
N VAL A 198 -5.71 -15.45 -3.21
CA VAL A 198 -6.92 -14.83 -3.79
C VAL A 198 -6.52 -13.86 -4.90
N ILE A 199 -5.59 -12.95 -4.62
CA ILE A 199 -5.11 -11.95 -5.60
C ILE A 199 -4.44 -12.65 -6.79
N LYS A 200 -3.59 -13.66 -6.55
CA LYS A 200 -2.98 -14.44 -7.63
C LYS A 200 -4.04 -15.09 -8.53
N PHE A 201 -5.05 -15.73 -7.94
CA PHE A 201 -6.15 -16.35 -8.68
C PHE A 201 -6.87 -15.33 -9.59
N PHE A 202 -7.16 -14.13 -9.08
CA PHE A 202 -7.79 -13.08 -9.87
C PHE A 202 -6.88 -12.53 -10.97
N LEU A 203 -5.58 -12.34 -10.69
CA LEU A 203 -4.61 -11.92 -11.69
C LEU A 203 -4.43 -12.95 -12.82
N GLU A 204 -4.48 -14.24 -12.52
CA GLU A 204 -4.35 -15.31 -13.54
C GLU A 204 -5.64 -15.53 -14.33
N LYS A 205 -6.81 -15.57 -13.65
CA LYS A 205 -8.09 -15.92 -14.29
C LYS A 205 -8.86 -14.72 -14.83
N TYR A 206 -8.75 -13.56 -14.21
CA TYR A 206 -9.50 -12.34 -14.53
C TYR A 206 -8.58 -11.13 -14.74
N SER A 207 -7.38 -11.37 -15.28
CA SER A 207 -6.28 -10.40 -15.44
C SER A 207 -6.74 -8.99 -15.81
N SER A 208 -7.46 -8.81 -16.93
CA SER A 208 -7.89 -7.48 -17.39
C SER A 208 -8.79 -6.75 -16.40
N ALA A 209 -9.73 -7.47 -15.76
CA ALA A 209 -10.63 -6.90 -14.78
C ALA A 209 -9.89 -6.54 -13.48
N THR A 210 -8.98 -7.41 -13.04
CA THR A 210 -8.15 -7.18 -11.84
C THR A 210 -7.19 -6.01 -12.04
N TYR A 211 -6.52 -5.92 -13.18
CA TYR A 211 -5.67 -4.77 -13.51
C TYR A 211 -6.48 -3.49 -13.66
N ALA A 212 -7.69 -3.54 -14.23
CA ALA A 212 -8.56 -2.36 -14.31
C ALA A 212 -8.90 -1.84 -12.91
N LEU A 213 -9.27 -2.72 -11.99
CA LEU A 213 -9.50 -2.38 -10.60
C LEU A 213 -8.24 -1.80 -9.95
N ILE A 214 -7.08 -2.46 -10.08
CA ILE A 214 -5.79 -1.99 -9.55
C ILE A 214 -5.44 -0.60 -10.04
N ILE A 215 -5.55 -0.33 -11.34
CA ILE A 215 -5.30 0.99 -11.93
C ILE A 215 -6.27 2.02 -11.32
N GLY A 216 -7.53 1.63 -11.16
CA GLY A 216 -8.54 2.44 -10.46
C GLY A 216 -8.11 2.80 -9.05
N LEU A 217 -7.76 1.80 -8.23
CA LEU A 217 -7.29 1.99 -6.85
C LEU A 217 -6.09 2.94 -6.78
N VAL A 218 -5.12 2.75 -7.68
CA VAL A 218 -3.93 3.61 -7.80
C VAL A 218 -4.32 5.04 -8.16
N ILE A 219 -5.25 5.25 -9.10
CA ILE A 219 -5.75 6.59 -9.44
C ILE A 219 -6.46 7.23 -8.24
N GLY A 220 -7.32 6.48 -7.55
CA GLY A 220 -8.03 6.98 -6.36
C GLY A 220 -7.07 7.39 -5.23
N SER A 221 -5.93 6.70 -5.08
CA SER A 221 -4.92 7.04 -4.07
C SER A 221 -4.29 8.42 -4.28
N ILE A 222 -4.26 8.93 -5.52
CA ILE A 222 -3.80 10.29 -5.82
C ILE A 222 -4.68 11.33 -5.12
N VAL A 223 -6.00 11.09 -5.09
CA VAL A 223 -6.97 11.98 -4.43
C VAL A 223 -6.74 11.97 -2.91
N VAL A 224 -6.45 10.81 -2.33
CA VAL A 224 -6.20 10.67 -0.88
C VAL A 224 -4.93 11.37 -0.43
N ILE A 225 -3.87 11.33 -1.25
CA ILE A 225 -2.57 11.92 -0.93
C ILE A 225 -2.53 13.42 -1.22
N TYR A 226 -3.34 13.91 -2.17
CA TYR A 226 -3.29 15.30 -2.61
C TYR A 226 -3.49 16.29 -1.43
N PRO A 227 -2.49 17.13 -1.12
CA PRO A 227 -2.54 18.03 0.02
C PRO A 227 -3.30 19.34 -0.24
N GLY A 228 -3.78 19.57 -1.46
CA GLY A 228 -4.18 20.90 -1.91
C GLY A 228 -3.00 21.70 -2.48
N VAL A 229 -3.26 22.97 -2.79
CA VAL A 229 -2.24 23.88 -3.31
C VAL A 229 -1.55 24.58 -2.13
N PRO A 230 -0.21 24.52 -1.99
CA PRO A 230 0.49 25.21 -0.93
C PRO A 230 0.35 26.74 -1.04
N GLU A 231 0.25 27.43 0.09
CA GLU A 231 0.05 28.89 0.11
C GLU A 231 1.32 29.69 -0.21
N SER A 232 2.49 29.14 0.11
CA SER A 232 3.80 29.78 -0.10
C SER A 232 4.37 29.44 -1.48
N THR A 233 4.85 30.46 -2.21
CA THR A 233 5.56 30.29 -3.49
C THR A 233 6.77 29.35 -3.37
N GLY A 234 7.50 29.40 -2.24
CA GLY A 234 8.62 28.49 -1.99
C GLY A 234 8.18 27.03 -1.88
N LEU A 235 7.06 26.78 -1.19
CA LEU A 235 6.48 25.43 -1.06
C LEU A 235 5.86 24.93 -2.37
N ILE A 236 5.31 25.83 -3.19
CA ILE A 236 4.84 25.49 -4.54
C ILE A 236 6.02 25.01 -5.39
N ILE A 237 7.11 25.76 -5.44
CA ILE A 237 8.31 25.39 -6.22
C ILE A 237 8.88 24.06 -5.71
N ALA A 238 9.04 23.91 -4.39
CA ALA A 238 9.51 22.66 -3.79
C ALA A 238 8.61 21.48 -4.16
N SER A 239 7.29 21.64 -4.07
CA SER A 239 6.30 20.62 -4.45
C SER A 239 6.36 20.23 -5.92
N VAL A 240 6.56 21.19 -6.83
CA VAL A 240 6.73 20.90 -8.26
C VAL A 240 8.02 20.12 -8.50
N ILE A 241 9.12 20.54 -7.87
CA ILE A 241 10.41 19.84 -7.98
C ILE A 241 10.30 18.41 -7.48
N THR A 242 9.74 18.20 -6.28
CA THR A 242 9.59 16.87 -5.70
C THR A 242 8.63 16.00 -6.51
N PHE A 243 7.55 16.56 -7.05
CA PHE A 243 6.66 15.85 -7.97
C PHE A 243 7.39 15.36 -9.23
N LEU A 244 8.17 16.23 -9.87
CA LEU A 244 8.95 15.88 -11.05
C LEU A 244 10.05 14.85 -10.73
N LEU A 245 10.70 14.96 -9.57
CA LEU A 245 11.63 13.95 -9.07
C LEU A 245 10.92 12.60 -8.89
N GLY A 246 9.71 12.60 -8.32
CA GLY A 246 8.88 11.41 -8.17
C GLY A 246 8.59 10.73 -9.51
N LEU A 247 8.13 11.50 -10.50
CA LEU A 247 7.90 11.00 -11.86
C LEU A 247 9.19 10.46 -12.50
N PHE A 248 10.31 11.15 -12.32
CA PHE A 248 11.61 10.73 -12.83
C PHE A 248 12.04 9.39 -12.23
N PHE A 249 11.99 9.25 -10.90
CA PHE A 249 12.34 8.00 -10.22
C PHE A 249 11.45 6.85 -10.66
N ALA A 250 10.13 7.05 -10.75
CA ALA A 250 9.21 6.03 -11.23
C ALA A 250 9.55 5.58 -12.66
N ARG A 251 9.91 6.51 -13.54
CA ARG A 251 10.29 6.20 -14.93
C ARG A 251 11.63 5.46 -15.03
N VAL A 252 12.61 5.81 -14.20
CA VAL A 252 13.92 5.14 -14.18
C VAL A 252 13.77 3.72 -13.64
N LEU A 253 13.07 3.55 -12.51
CA LEU A 253 12.82 2.25 -11.90
C LEU A 253 12.03 1.33 -12.84
N GLY A 254 11.00 1.84 -13.50
CA GLY A 254 10.23 1.08 -14.49
C GLY A 254 11.01 0.67 -15.74
N ARG A 255 12.19 1.24 -16.02
CA ARG A 255 13.06 0.81 -17.14
C ARG A 255 14.00 -0.33 -16.75
N ILE A 256 14.52 -0.32 -15.52
CA ILE A 256 15.56 -1.26 -15.06
C ILE A 256 15.06 -2.70 -15.04
N GLU A 257 13.79 -2.91 -14.76
CA GLU A 257 13.24 -4.25 -14.56
C GLU A 257 12.65 -4.89 -15.83
N TYR A 258 12.60 -4.12 -16.91
CA TYR A 258 12.01 -4.53 -18.19
C TYR A 258 12.98 -4.35 -19.37
N SER A 259 14.28 -4.18 -19.07
CA SER A 259 15.41 -4.32 -20.00
C SER A 259 16.03 -5.70 -19.84
#